data_AF-A0A4Q5KIT9-F1
#
_entry.id   AF-A0A4Q5KIT9-F1
#
_cell.length_a   1.000
_cell.length_b   1.000
_cell.length_c   1.000
_cell.angle_alpha   90.00
_cell.angle_beta   90.00
_cell.angle_gamma   90.00
#
_symmetry.space_group_name_H-M   'P 1'
#
loop_
_entity.id
_entity.type
_entity.pdbx_description
1 polymer ?
#
loop_
_entity_poly.entity_id
_entity_poly.type
_entity_poly.pdbx_seq_one_letter_code
_entity_poly.pdbx_strand_id
1 'polypeptide(L)'
;MISGDLILLALFSVTGINIIRYLSTLKTLLFVMKEAHPLLYQQVDGRGFFTTHGNIGKQTKLFQYLWQEEYLDHYDTLFVFKCEKARYLFMLSSALLLVSVAVFFFVISLGI
;
A
#
# COMPACT_ATOMS: atom_id res chain seq x y z
N MET A 1 29.74 -5.40 17.28
CA MET A 1 28.95 -6.46 16.62
C MET A 1 27.52 -5.97 16.55
N ILE A 2 26.91 -5.94 15.36
CA ILE A 2 25.48 -5.62 15.24
C ILE A 2 24.72 -6.91 15.56
N SER A 3 23.81 -6.87 16.54
CA SER A 3 22.96 -8.02 16.89
C SER A 3 21.89 -8.25 15.82
N GLY A 4 21.53 -9.52 15.57
CA GLY A 4 20.41 -9.88 14.70
C GLY A 4 19.11 -9.17 15.09
N ASP A 5 18.86 -9.04 16.40
CA ASP A 5 17.73 -8.30 16.96
C ASP A 5 17.67 -6.84 16.51
N LEU A 6 18.82 -6.16 16.44
CA LEU A 6 18.88 -4.76 16.02
C LEU A 6 18.56 -4.62 14.52
N ILE A 7 18.98 -5.58 13.70
CA ILE A 7 18.66 -5.62 12.27
C ILE A 7 17.17 -5.84 12.07
N LEU A 8 16.58 -6.79 12.80
CA LEU A 8 15.14 -7.06 12.75
C LEU A 8 14.34 -5.84 13.19
N LEU A 9 14.71 -5.22 14.33
CA LEU A 9 14.03 -4.03 14.83
C LEU A 9 14.06 -2.89 13.80
N ALA A 10 15.22 -2.63 13.19
CA ALA A 10 15.36 -1.61 12.16
C ALA A 10 14.49 -1.92 10.92
N LEU A 11 14.54 -3.16 10.42
CA LEU A 11 13.75 -3.61 9.27
C LEU A 11 12.24 -3.50 9.54
N PHE A 12 11.75 -4.04 10.65
CA PHE A 12 10.34 -3.96 11.01
C PHE A 12 9.88 -2.51 11.20
N SER A 13 10.72 -1.65 11.77
CA SER A 13 10.42 -0.22 11.91
C SER A 13 10.27 0.46 10.54
N VAL A 14 11.22 0.24 9.62
CA VAL A 14 11.17 0.78 8.26
C VAL A 14 9.96 0.25 7.48
N THR A 15 9.68 -1.05 7.59
CA THR A 15 8.51 -1.69 6.97
C THR A 15 7.21 -1.10 7.53
N GLY A 16 7.10 -0.97 8.85
CA GLY A 16 5.93 -0.38 9.51
C GLY A 16 5.68 1.07 9.08
N ILE A 17 6.74 1.90 9.03
CA ILE A 17 6.64 3.29 8.55
C ILE A 17 6.17 3.32 7.08
N ASN A 18 6.69 2.43 6.22
CA ASN A 18 6.25 2.37 4.83
C ASN A 18 4.79 1.94 4.69
N ILE A 19 4.33 0.97 5.49
CA ILE A 19 2.91 0.57 5.54
C ILE A 19 2.03 1.76 5.96
N ILE A 20 2.41 2.51 7.00
CA ILE A 20 1.66 3.70 7.44
C ILE A 20 1.60 4.76 6.33
N ARG A 21 2.71 4.99 5.61
CA ARG A 21 2.76 5.91 4.46
C ARG A 21 1.88 5.44 3.31
N TYR A 22 1.85 4.14 3.04
CA TYR A 22 0.97 3.54 2.04
C TYR A 22 -0.50 3.75 2.41
N LEU A 23 -0.91 3.37 3.62
CA LEU A 23 -2.29 3.54 4.10
C LEU A 23 -2.73 5.02 4.09
N SER A 24 -1.84 5.92 4.49
CA SER A 24 -2.11 7.36 4.46
C SER A 24 -2.30 7.86 3.03
N THR A 25 -1.45 7.41 2.09
CA THR A 25 -1.57 7.76 0.68
C THR A 25 -2.88 7.23 0.10
N LEU A 26 -3.25 5.99 0.43
CA LEU A 26 -4.49 5.36 -0.01
C LEU A 26 -5.72 6.12 0.50
N LYS A 27 -5.73 6.58 1.76
CA LYS A 27 -6.77 7.49 2.28
C LYS A 27 -6.87 8.77 1.46
N THR A 28 -5.75 9.41 1.15
CA THR A 28 -5.77 10.64 0.34
C THR A 28 -6.21 10.37 -1.10
N LEU A 29 -5.86 9.21 -1.67
CA LEU A 29 -6.30 8.79 -2.99
C LEU A 29 -7.81 8.61 -3.01
N LEU A 30 -8.40 7.89 -2.05
CA LEU A 30 -9.86 7.73 -1.95
C LEU A 30 -10.58 9.07 -1.82
N PHE A 31 -10.02 10.00 -1.05
CA PHE A 31 -10.59 11.34 -0.89
C PHE A 31 -10.63 12.09 -2.23
N VAL A 32 -9.52 12.13 -2.97
CA VAL A 32 -9.45 12.80 -4.29
C VAL A 32 -10.32 12.05 -5.32
N MET A 33 -10.31 10.72 -5.30
CA MET A 33 -11.09 9.88 -6.21
C MET A 33 -12.59 10.12 -6.10
N LYS A 34 -13.09 10.50 -4.92
CA LYS A 34 -14.51 10.83 -4.72
C LYS A 34 -14.97 11.95 -5.68
N GLU A 35 -14.11 12.92 -5.95
CA GLU A 35 -14.40 14.06 -6.83
C GLU A 35 -13.93 13.78 -8.27
N ALA A 36 -12.71 13.25 -8.42
CA ALA A 36 -12.09 13.03 -9.73
C ALA A 36 -12.70 11.85 -10.50
N HIS A 37 -13.16 10.80 -9.81
CA HIS A 37 -13.70 9.59 -10.44
C HIS A 37 -14.76 8.89 -9.55
N PRO A 38 -15.96 9.48 -9.38
CA PRO A 38 -16.97 9.01 -8.42
C PRO A 38 -17.48 7.59 -8.70
N LEU A 39 -17.55 7.17 -9.98
CA LEU A 39 -17.93 5.81 -10.37
C LEU A 39 -16.94 4.77 -9.82
N LEU A 40 -15.63 4.99 -9.97
CA LEU A 40 -14.60 4.13 -9.43
C LEU A 40 -14.65 4.12 -7.90
N TYR A 41 -14.84 5.29 -7.27
CA TYR A 41 -15.01 5.39 -5.81
C TYR A 41 -16.14 4.50 -5.29
N GLN A 42 -17.28 4.43 -5.97
CA GLN A 42 -18.37 3.55 -5.59
C GLN A 42 -18.07 2.06 -5.86
N GLN A 43 -17.41 1.77 -6.98
CA GLN A 43 -17.05 0.40 -7.35
C GLN A 43 -16.09 -0.25 -6.38
N VAL A 44 -15.19 0.53 -5.78
CA VAL A 44 -14.20 0.04 -4.81
C VAL A 44 -14.68 0.10 -3.35
N ASP A 45 -15.96 0.41 -3.13
CA ASP A 45 -16.54 0.62 -1.81
C ASP A 45 -15.82 1.73 -1.02
N GLY A 46 -15.62 2.90 -1.65
CA GLY A 46 -14.80 3.99 -1.08
C GLY A 46 -15.22 4.47 0.31
N ARG A 47 -16.51 4.41 0.65
CA ARG A 47 -17.02 4.74 2.01
C ARG A 47 -16.71 3.63 3.03
N GLY A 48 -16.78 2.37 2.61
CA GLY A 48 -16.50 1.19 3.44
C GLY A 48 -15.03 0.75 3.44
N PHE A 49 -14.18 1.38 2.62
CA PHE A 49 -12.84 0.90 2.29
C PHE A 49 -11.95 0.59 3.51
N PHE A 50 -11.99 1.43 4.54
CA PHE A 50 -11.21 1.26 5.78
C PHE A 50 -12.06 0.78 6.97
N THR A 51 -13.22 0.18 6.71
CA THR A 51 -14.10 -0.35 7.75
C THR A 51 -14.00 -1.88 7.83
N THR A 52 -14.32 -2.44 9.01
CA THR A 52 -14.29 -3.89 9.25
C THR A 52 -15.28 -4.68 8.38
N HIS A 53 -16.33 -4.04 7.89
CA HIS A 53 -17.36 -4.65 7.03
C HIS A 53 -17.20 -4.27 5.54
N GLY A 54 -16.05 -3.70 5.16
CA GLY A 54 -15.76 -3.33 3.77
C GLY A 54 -15.75 -4.55 2.85
N ASN A 55 -16.21 -4.36 1.61
CA ASN A 55 -16.25 -5.46 0.65
C ASN A 55 -14.87 -5.66 -0.01
N ILE A 56 -14.08 -6.63 0.48
CA ILE A 56 -12.73 -6.93 -0.05
C ILE A 56 -12.75 -7.21 -1.56
N GLY A 57 -13.77 -7.93 -2.05
CA GLY A 57 -13.90 -8.23 -3.49
C GLY A 57 -14.16 -7.00 -4.36
N LYS A 58 -14.64 -5.90 -3.78
CA LYS A 58 -14.71 -4.59 -4.44
C LYS A 58 -13.40 -3.82 -4.33
N GLN A 59 -12.71 -3.91 -3.20
CA GLN A 59 -11.44 -3.23 -2.97
C GLN A 59 -10.33 -3.72 -3.91
N THR A 60 -10.35 -5.00 -4.31
CA THR A 60 -9.42 -5.55 -5.31
C THR A 60 -9.50 -4.83 -6.66
N LYS A 61 -10.64 -4.22 -7.00
CA LYS A 61 -10.77 -3.41 -8.23
C LYS A 61 -9.86 -2.19 -8.24
N LEU A 62 -9.65 -1.57 -7.07
CA LEU A 62 -8.69 -0.45 -6.97
C LEU A 62 -7.28 -0.93 -7.25
N PHE A 63 -6.93 -2.11 -6.74
CA PHE A 63 -5.63 -2.70 -6.99
C PHE A 63 -5.43 -3.02 -8.47
N GLN A 64 -6.42 -3.63 -9.11
CA GLN A 64 -6.39 -3.91 -10.54
C GLN A 64 -6.25 -2.62 -11.35
N TYR A 65 -7.03 -1.59 -11.04
CA TYR A 65 -6.98 -0.28 -11.69
C TYR A 65 -5.59 0.37 -11.60
N LEU A 66 -4.97 0.33 -10.41
CA LEU A 66 -3.61 0.82 -10.21
C LEU A 66 -2.56 -0.04 -10.93
N TRP A 67 -2.77 -1.36 -11.00
CA TRP A 67 -1.87 -2.29 -11.66
C TRP A 67 -1.89 -2.14 -13.18
N GLN A 68 -3.07 -1.96 -13.77
CA GLN A 68 -3.29 -1.79 -15.20
C GLN A 68 -2.99 -0.38 -15.71
N GLU A 69 -2.55 0.54 -14.82
CA GLU A 69 -2.24 1.93 -15.15
C GLU A 69 -3.40 2.70 -15.81
N GLU A 70 -4.65 2.29 -15.55
CA GLU A 70 -5.87 2.88 -16.15
C GLU A 70 -6.07 4.37 -15.79
N TYR A 71 -5.30 4.88 -14.84
CA TYR A 71 -5.33 6.29 -14.44
C TYR A 71 -4.49 7.21 -15.34
N LEU A 72 -3.62 6.70 -16.22
CA LEU A 72 -2.71 7.54 -17.01
C LEU A 72 -3.43 8.49 -17.97
N ASP A 73 -4.60 8.08 -18.47
CA ASP A 73 -5.41 8.89 -19.39
C ASP A 73 -6.32 9.90 -18.65
N HIS A 74 -6.23 9.97 -17.32
CA HIS A 74 -7.09 10.85 -16.52
C HIS A 74 -6.57 12.30 -16.56
N TYR A 75 -7.46 13.24 -16.90
CA TYR A 75 -7.12 14.66 -17.02
C TYR A 75 -6.63 15.29 -15.70
N ASP A 76 -7.11 14.80 -14.56
CA ASP A 76 -6.73 15.34 -13.25
C ASP A 76 -5.33 14.87 -12.82
N THR A 77 -4.35 15.74 -13.07
CA THR A 77 -2.94 15.52 -12.69
C THR A 77 -2.72 15.23 -11.21
N LEU A 78 -3.55 15.77 -10.31
CA LEU A 78 -3.46 15.47 -8.87
C LEU A 78 -3.87 14.02 -8.60
N PHE A 79 -4.94 13.57 -9.24
CA PHE A 79 -5.39 12.18 -9.13
C PHE A 79 -4.34 11.21 -9.68
N VAL A 80 -3.80 11.47 -10.87
CA VAL A 80 -2.72 10.66 -11.49
C VAL A 80 -1.51 10.56 -10.56
N PHE A 81 -1.05 11.68 -10.00
CA PHE A 81 0.08 11.70 -9.06
C PHE A 81 -0.19 10.87 -7.80
N LYS A 82 -1.42 10.89 -7.27
CA LYS A 82 -1.80 10.09 -6.10
C LYS A 82 -1.85 8.60 -6.43
N CYS A 83 -2.34 8.23 -7.61
CA CYS A 83 -2.35 6.86 -8.10
C CYS A 83 -0.93 6.31 -8.23
N GLU A 84 -0.03 7.03 -8.92
CA GLU A 84 1.38 6.64 -9.04
C GLU A 84 2.05 6.47 -7.68
N LYS A 85 1.86 7.44 -6.77
CA LYS A 85 2.42 7.36 -5.43
C LYS A 85 1.88 6.17 -4.64
N ALA A 86 0.58 5.89 -4.73
CA ALA A 86 -0.03 4.74 -4.05
C ALA A 86 0.54 3.43 -4.59
N ARG A 87 0.68 3.32 -5.91
CA ARG A 87 1.25 2.15 -6.59
C ARG A 87 2.71 1.92 -6.21
N TYR A 88 3.54 2.95 -6.25
CA TYR A 88 4.94 2.87 -5.82
C TYR A 88 5.07 2.42 -4.37
N LEU A 89 4.29 3.03 -3.46
CA LEU A 89 4.31 2.66 -2.04
C LEU A 89 3.80 1.25 -1.79
N PHE A 90 2.85 0.76 -2.58
CA PHE A 90 2.39 -0.63 -2.51
C PHE A 90 3.52 -1.60 -2.87
N MET A 91 4.21 -1.37 -4.00
CA MET A 91 5.33 -2.21 -4.41
C MET A 91 6.46 -2.20 -3.38
N LEU A 92 6.84 -1.00 -2.91
CA LEU A 92 7.89 -0.84 -1.91
C LEU A 92 7.53 -1.54 -0.58
N SER A 93 6.30 -1.36 -0.11
CA SER A 93 5.83 -2.00 1.13
C SER A 93 5.79 -3.52 1.00
N SER A 94 5.36 -4.04 -0.16
CA SER A 94 5.33 -5.48 -0.43
C SER A 94 6.74 -6.07 -0.47
N ALA A 95 7.69 -5.41 -1.14
CA ALA A 95 9.09 -5.82 -1.18
C ALA A 95 9.74 -5.80 0.21
N LEU A 96 9.53 -4.73 0.97
CA LEU A 96 10.06 -4.61 2.34
C LEU A 96 9.49 -5.66 3.28
N LEU A 97 8.21 -5.99 3.15
CA LEU A 97 7.58 -7.05 3.93
C LEU A 97 8.20 -8.41 3.60
N LEU A 98 8.38 -8.75 2.32
CA LEU A 98 9.03 -9.99 1.89
C LEU A 98 10.47 -10.09 2.42
N VAL A 99 11.26 -9.01 2.32
CA VAL A 99 12.63 -8.96 2.85
C VAL A 99 12.63 -9.12 4.38
N SER A 100 11.72 -8.42 5.07
CA SER A 100 11.62 -8.50 6.53
C SER A 100 11.29 -9.92 6.99
N VAL A 101 10.37 -10.60 6.31
CA VAL A 101 10.01 -11.99 6.58
C VAL A 101 11.19 -12.93 6.29
N ALA A 102 11.87 -12.76 5.15
CA ALA A 102 13.02 -13.58 4.79
C ALA A 102 14.18 -13.44 5.80
N VAL A 103 14.50 -12.22 6.22
CA VAL A 103 15.53 -11.94 7.23
C VAL A 103 15.13 -12.52 8.58
N PHE A 104 13.85 -12.39 8.98
CA PHE A 104 13.34 -13.00 10.20
C PHE A 104 13.55 -14.51 10.22
N PHE A 105 13.19 -15.22 9.15
CA PHE A 105 13.44 -16.65 9.04
C PHE A 105 14.93 -16.99 9.05
N PHE A 106 15.76 -16.20 8.38
CA PHE A 106 17.20 -16.40 8.34
C PHE A 106 17.84 -16.28 9.73
N VAL A 107 17.50 -15.23 10.49
CA VAL A 107 18.00 -15.01 11.86
C VAL A 107 17.61 -16.18 12.76
N ILE A 108 16.33 -16.59 12.73
CA ILE A 108 15.84 -17.74 13.51
C ILE A 108 16.56 -19.04 13.13
N SER A 109 16.76 -19.28 11.82
CA SER A 109 17.40 -20.51 11.34
C SER A 109 18.88 -20.63 11.75
N LEU A 110 19.57 -19.51 11.91
CA LEU A 110 20.96 -19.47 12.33
C LEU A 110 21.14 -19.46 13.86
N GLY A 111 20.06 -19.31 14.63
CA GLY A 111 20.12 -19.26 16.08
C GLY A 111 20.86 -18.04 16.64
N ILE A 112 20.87 -16.93 15.89
CA ILE A 112 21.44 -15.63 16.28
C ILE A 112 20.33 -14.73 16.82
#